data_AF-A0A0A6RMS7-F1
#
_entry.id   AF-A0A0A6RMS7-F1
#
_cell.length_a   1.000
_cell.length_b   1.000
_cell.length_c   1.000
_cell.angle_alpha   90.00
_cell.angle_beta   90.00
_cell.angle_gamma   90.00
#
_symmetry.space_group_name_H-M   'P 1'
#
loop_
_entity.id
_entity.type
_entity.pdbx_description
1 polymer ?
#
loop_
_entity_poly.entity_id
_entity_poly.type
_entity_poly.pdbx_seq_one_letter_code
_entity_poly.pdbx_strand_id
1 'polypeptide(L)'
;MYLLQNSYYATLLAVRTVTTENKGKRTAGVDRVKANTPKRKMALVKDVLDTIQNGWDIYRPMPAKRIYIPKANGKLRPLGIPTIKDQCHLR
;
A
#
# COMPACT_ATOMS: atom_id res chain seq x y z
N MET A 1 5.82 0.87 -20.07
CA MET A 1 4.57 1.08 -19.31
C MET A 1 4.63 2.40 -18.51
N TYR A 2 5.03 3.51 -19.13
CA TYR A 2 5.27 4.78 -18.43
C TYR A 2 3.99 5.61 -18.24
N LEU A 3 3.10 5.58 -19.24
CA LEU A 3 1.87 6.37 -19.27
C LEU A 3 0.90 6.00 -18.13
N LEU A 4 0.74 4.70 -17.86
CA LEU A 4 -0.17 4.22 -16.81
C LEU A 4 0.35 4.55 -15.41
N GLN A 5 1.65 4.39 -15.20
CA GLN A 5 2.29 4.60 -13.90
C GLN A 5 2.26 6.09 -13.48
N ASN A 6 2.37 7.00 -14.44
CA ASN A 6 2.26 8.44 -14.21
C ASN A 6 0.82 8.99 -14.28
N SER A 7 -0.18 8.13 -14.48
CA SER A 7 -1.56 8.56 -14.62
C SER A 7 -2.21 8.82 -13.27
N TYR A 8 -2.75 10.02 -13.09
CA TYR A 8 -3.51 10.41 -11.89
C TYR A 8 -4.66 9.43 -11.58
N TYR A 9 -5.39 8.99 -12.60
CA TYR A 9 -6.51 8.07 -12.45
C TYR A 9 -6.06 6.67 -12.01
N ALA A 10 -4.90 6.21 -12.48
CA ALA A 10 -4.32 4.94 -12.04
C ALA A 10 -3.96 5.00 -10.56
N THR A 11 -3.33 6.09 -10.11
CA THR A 11 -3.01 6.30 -8.68
C THR A 11 -4.27 6.33 -7.81
N LEU A 12 -5.32 7.03 -8.26
CA LEU A 12 -6.60 7.04 -7.55
C LEU A 12 -7.22 5.64 -7.42
N LEU A 13 -7.18 4.86 -8.50
CA LEU A 13 -7.69 3.50 -8.50
C LEU A 13 -6.89 2.58 -7.56
N ALA A 14 -5.56 2.69 -7.58
CA ALA A 14 -4.67 1.97 -6.67
C ALA A 14 -4.96 2.32 -5.19
N VAL A 15 -5.12 3.60 -4.87
CA VAL A 15 -5.46 4.03 -3.50
C VAL A 15 -6.85 3.55 -3.09
N ARG A 16 -7.85 3.63 -3.98
CA ARG A 16 -9.21 3.13 -3.72
C ARG A 16 -9.21 1.64 -3.42
N THR A 17 -8.60 0.84 -4.30
CA THR A 17 -8.54 -0.61 -4.15
C THR A 17 -7.83 -1.00 -2.85
N VAL A 18 -6.72 -0.34 -2.49
CA VAL A 18 -5.97 -0.64 -1.26
C VAL A 18 -6.75 -0.25 -0.01
N THR A 19 -7.29 0.96 0.03
CA THR A 19 -7.87 1.54 1.25
C THR A 19 -9.34 1.19 1.45
N THR A 20 -10.04 0.72 0.41
CA THR A 20 -11.51 0.56 0.44
C THR A 20 -11.96 -0.84 0.06
N GLU A 21 -11.35 -1.48 -0.94
CA GLU A 21 -11.86 -2.75 -1.48
C GLU A 21 -11.13 -3.97 -0.87
N ASN A 22 -9.84 -3.84 -0.56
CA ASN A 22 -9.07 -4.92 0.04
C ASN A 22 -9.65 -5.44 1.36
N LYS A 23 -9.68 -6.77 1.52
CA LYS A 23 -10.04 -7.43 2.79
C LYS A 23 -9.12 -7.00 3.93
N GLY A 24 -7.83 -6.78 3.63
CA GLY A 24 -6.81 -6.34 4.58
C GLY A 24 -6.72 -4.82 4.84
N LYS A 25 -7.63 -4.00 4.30
CA LYS A 25 -7.55 -2.51 4.35
C LYS A 25 -7.43 -1.89 5.74
N ARG A 26 -7.79 -2.64 6.80
CA ARG A 26 -7.74 -2.19 8.19
C ARG A 26 -6.40 -2.48 8.88
N THR A 27 -5.55 -3.30 8.26
CA THR A 27 -4.28 -3.75 8.84
C THR A 27 -3.15 -2.83 8.39
N ALA A 28 -2.54 -2.14 9.34
CA ALA A 28 -1.39 -1.29 9.07
C ALA A 28 -0.10 -2.11 8.93
N GLY A 29 0.83 -1.59 8.13
CA GLY A 29 2.19 -2.11 7.99
C GLY A 29 3.05 -1.79 9.20
N VAL A 30 4.37 -1.76 8.99
CA VAL A 30 5.36 -1.46 10.04
C VAL A 30 5.23 -0.02 10.57
N ASP A 31 4.80 0.90 9.71
CA ASP A 31 4.59 2.33 9.95
C ASP A 31 3.36 2.64 10.82
N ARG A 32 2.47 1.66 11.04
CA ARG A 32 1.20 1.80 11.79
C ARG A 32 0.24 2.85 11.21
N VAL A 33 0.44 3.29 9.97
CA VAL A 33 -0.40 4.30 9.31
C VAL A 33 -1.67 3.65 8.74
N LYS A 34 -2.79 4.39 8.83
CA LYS A 34 -4.10 4.00 8.26
C LYS A 34 -4.77 5.16 7.55
N ALA A 35 -5.28 4.91 6.34
CA ALA A 35 -6.00 5.86 5.50
C ALA A 35 -7.53 5.71 5.65
N ASN A 36 -8.04 5.98 6.86
CA ASN A 36 -9.46 5.76 7.18
C ASN A 36 -10.38 6.92 6.76
N THR A 37 -9.85 8.14 6.67
CA THR A 37 -10.63 9.34 6.32
C THR A 37 -10.38 9.75 4.87
N PRO A 38 -11.35 10.38 4.19
CA PRO A 38 -11.15 10.89 2.82
C PRO A 38 -9.94 11.81 2.70
N LYS A 39 -9.72 12.69 3.69
CA LYS A 39 -8.56 13.59 3.75
C LYS A 39 -7.23 12.82 3.74
N ARG A 40 -7.13 11.74 4.51
CA ARG A 40 -5.92 10.89 4.54
C ARG A 40 -5.74 10.09 3.25
N LYS A 41 -6.83 9.63 2.63
CA LYS A 41 -6.76 8.96 1.32
C LYS A 41 -6.22 9.92 0.26
N MET A 42 -6.69 11.17 0.23
CA MET A 42 -6.18 12.18 -0.71
C MET A 42 -4.74 12.58 -0.42
N ALA A 43 -4.34 12.65 0.84
CA ALA A 43 -2.92 12.85 1.20
C ALA A 43 -2.05 11.72 0.66
N LEU A 44 -2.47 10.47 0.85
CA LEU A 44 -1.78 9.30 0.32
C LEU A 44 -1.66 9.32 -1.22
N VAL A 45 -2.71 9.75 -1.93
CA VAL A 45 -2.65 9.93 -3.39
C VAL A 45 -1.53 10.89 -3.76
N LYS A 46 -1.46 12.05 -3.09
CA LYS A 46 -0.40 13.04 -3.34
C LYS A 46 0.99 12.45 -3.06
N ASP A 47 1.16 11.77 -1.94
CA ASP A 47 2.45 11.18 -1.56
C ASP A 47 2.92 10.10 -2.56
N VAL A 48 2.00 9.27 -3.06
CA VAL A 48 2.31 8.25 -4.07
C VAL A 48 2.67 8.91 -5.40
N LEU A 49 1.95 9.95 -5.79
CA LEU A 49 2.14 10.63 -7.07
C LEU A 49 3.46 11.43 -7.09
N ASP A 50 3.77 12.12 -5.99
CA ASP A 50 5.06 12.79 -5.77
C ASP A 50 6.23 11.81 -5.87
N THR A 51 6.08 10.63 -5.27
CA THR A 51 7.10 9.56 -5.37
C THR A 51 7.33 9.10 -6.81
N ILE A 52 6.25 8.95 -7.59
CA ILE A 52 6.35 8.53 -8.98
C ILE A 52 7.00 9.62 -9.84
N GLN A 53 6.64 10.89 -9.61
CA GLN A 53 7.17 12.04 -10.35
C GLN A 53 8.65 12.30 -10.05
N ASN A 54 9.08 12.14 -8.80
CA ASN A 54 10.47 12.34 -8.39
C ASN A 54 11.40 11.17 -8.80
N GLY A 55 10.84 10.08 -9.33
CA GLY A 55 11.58 8.93 -9.84
C GLY A 55 11.73 7.79 -8.84
N TRP A 56 11.75 6.56 -9.36
CA TRP A 56 11.81 5.33 -8.56
C TRP A 56 13.14 5.14 -7.82
N ASP A 57 14.20 5.79 -8.27
CA ASP A 57 15.53 5.69 -7.67
C ASP A 57 15.59 6.28 -6.25
N ILE A 58 14.66 7.21 -5.96
CA ILE A 58 14.53 7.87 -4.66
C ILE A 58 13.64 7.05 -3.72
N TYR A 59 12.75 6.21 -4.26
CA TYR A 59 11.81 5.46 -3.47
C TYR A 59 12.48 4.30 -2.72
N ARG A 60 12.41 4.33 -1.38
CA ARG A 60 12.89 3.26 -0.53
C ARG A 60 11.71 2.57 0.15
N PRO A 61 11.33 1.35 -0.27
CA PRO A 61 10.22 0.63 0.34
C PRO A 61 10.54 0.24 1.78
N MET A 62 9.52 0.23 2.63
CA MET A 62 9.67 -0.17 4.02
C MET A 62 9.65 -1.69 4.17
N PRO A 63 10.30 -2.26 5.20
CA PRO A 63 10.23 -3.69 5.45
C PRO A 63 8.78 -4.12 5.76
N ALA A 64 8.37 -5.24 5.18
CA ALA A 64 7.04 -5.78 5.42
C ALA A 64 6.89 -6.28 6.87
N LYS A 65 5.76 -5.95 7.51
CA LYS A 65 5.42 -6.45 8.84
C LYS A 65 5.06 -7.94 8.75
N ARG A 66 5.82 -8.79 9.44
CA ARG A 66 5.51 -10.23 9.52
C ARG A 66 4.44 -10.50 10.56
N ILE A 67 3.42 -11.26 10.16
CA ILE A 67 2.47 -11.90 11.08
C ILE A 67 2.34 -13.38 10.73
N TYR A 68 1.96 -14.19 11.71
CA TYR A 68 1.78 -15.63 11.54
C TYR A 68 0.31 -15.98 11.69
N ILE A 69 -0.25 -16.66 10.68
CA ILE A 69 -1.63 -17.13 10.68
C ILE A 69 -1.62 -18.63 10.96
N PRO A 70 -2.32 -19.13 11.98
CA PRO A 70 -2.39 -20.56 12.26
C PRO A 70 -3.12 -21.31 11.15
N LYS A 71 -2.59 -22.46 10.75
CA LYS A 71 -3.27 -23.42 9.87
C LYS A 71 -3.98 -24.50 10.71
N ALA A 72 -4.95 -25.17 10.11
CA ALA A 72 -5.65 -26.30 10.74
C ALA A 72 -4.72 -27.45 11.16
N ASN A 73 -3.57 -27.62 10.49
CA ASN A 73 -2.59 -28.65 10.77
C ASN A 73 -1.52 -28.27 11.83
N GLY A 74 -1.76 -27.20 12.61
CA GLY A 74 -0.85 -26.73 13.66
C GLY A 74 0.37 -25.95 13.17
N LYS A 75 0.66 -25.92 11.86
CA LYS A 75 1.74 -25.09 11.29
C LYS A 75 1.31 -23.64 11.14
N LEU A 76 2.28 -22.72 11.05
CA LEU A 76 2.03 -21.30 10.82
C LEU A 76 2.26 -20.91 9.36
N ARG A 77 1.40 -20.06 8.79
CA ARG A 77 1.63 -19.38 7.51
C ARG A 77 2.21 -17.99 7.78
N PRO A 78 3.44 -17.68 7.33
CA PRO A 78 3.95 -16.32 7.39
C PRO A 78 3.21 -15.44 6.38
N LEU A 79 2.84 -14.23 6.81
CA LEU A 79 2.28 -13.19 5.96
C LEU A 79 3.09 -11.91 6.14
N GLY A 80 3.58 -11.35 5.04
CA GLY A 80 4.22 -10.04 5.02
C GLY A 80 3.19 -8.98 4.66
N ILE A 81 3.02 -7.99 5.53
CA ILE A 81 2.10 -6.87 5.33
C ILE A 81 2.94 -5.62 5.04
N PRO A 82 3.01 -5.17 3.77
CA PRO A 82 3.69 -3.93 3.41
C PRO A 82 2.92 -2.70 3.91
N THR A 83 3.56 -1.53 3.90
CA THR A 83 2.88 -0.27 4.22
C THR A 83 1.80 0.06 3.20
N ILE A 84 0.87 0.94 3.54
CA ILE A 84 -0.20 1.33 2.60
C ILE A 84 0.40 2.00 1.37
N LYS A 85 1.45 2.81 1.55
CA LYS A 85 2.17 3.45 0.44
C LYS A 85 2.78 2.40 -0.49
N ASP A 86 3.51 1.43 0.07
CA ASP A 86 4.07 0.31 -0.70
C ASP A 86 2.99 -0.49 -1.45
N GLN A 87 1.83 -0.75 -0.79
CA GLN A 87 0.71 -1.46 -1.42
C GLN A 87 0.13 -0.71 -2.63
N CYS A 88 0.15 0.62 -2.60
CA CYS A 88 -0.32 1.45 -3.71
C CYS A 88 0.67 1.47 -4.88
N HIS A 89 1.98 1.38 -4.63
CA HIS A 89 2.99 1.29 -5.69
C HIS A 89 3.01 -0.07 -6.39
N LEU A 90 2.51 -1.13 -5.73
CA LEU A 90 2.46 -2.50 -6.26
C LEU A 90 1.19 -2.79 -7.09
N ARG A 91 0.35 -1.78 -7.33
CA ARG A 91 -0.90 -1.88 -8.08
C ARG A 91 -0.87 -1.08 -9.36
#